data_AF-A0A662INI8-F1
#
_entry.id   AF-A0A662INI8-F1
#
_cell.length_a   1.000
_cell.length_b   1.000
_cell.length_c   1.000
_cell.angle_alpha   90.00
_cell.angle_beta   90.00
_cell.angle_gamma   90.00
#
_symmetry.space_group_name_H-M   'P 1'
#
loop_
_entity.id
_entity.type
_entity.pdbx_description
1 polymer ?
#
loop_
_entity_poly.entity_id
_entity_poly.type
_entity_poly.pdbx_seq_one_letter_code
_entity_poly.pdbx_strand_id
1 'polypeptide(L)'
;PWLLDQQLIPAGVFIGIAFTKPKVVSSTKSKKEIFYYGILTVYNKFGRYIDMSARGITLEVDKRLRGTKGLYIPKRVMIEMLKQIISAYLPPVVIIHKSSRFHKEELEAVRYVLKNKGIDYALIHVESSNPYRGYGEQALDMTAVRGDLILDKEIENRAILFTTGCTQSDHGVQKRGRPGTPRPLELEIEENVTPYTVRDFAKQVLALTKLDWNTTDLEVRMPITMKYARKVASLTAHITSSITDVRDLM
;
A
#
# COMPACT_ATOMS: atom_id res chain seq x y z
N PRO A 1 21.97 2.55 -1.09
CA PRO A 1 20.73 2.96 -0.38
C PRO A 1 20.60 4.49 -0.46
N TRP A 2 19.37 5.02 -0.53
CA TRP A 2 19.10 6.46 -0.67
C TRP A 2 17.77 6.84 -0.02
N LEU A 3 17.55 8.13 0.19
CA LEU A 3 16.27 8.70 0.63
C LEU A 3 15.80 9.73 -0.39
N LEU A 4 14.54 10.14 -0.27
CA LEU A 4 14.03 11.29 -1.02
C LEU A 4 14.64 12.57 -0.44
N ASP A 5 15.02 13.48 -1.33
CA ASP A 5 15.51 14.82 -0.97
C ASP A 5 14.40 15.68 -0.33
N GLN A 6 13.14 15.45 -0.76
CA GLN A 6 11.96 16.13 -0.20
C GLN A 6 11.11 15.17 0.62
N GLN A 7 10.60 15.66 1.75
CA GLN A 7 9.62 14.94 2.56
C GLN A 7 8.29 14.79 1.81
N LEU A 8 7.66 13.62 1.94
CA LEU A 8 6.39 13.30 1.27
C LEU A 8 5.17 13.95 1.93
N ILE A 9 5.31 14.21 3.22
CA ILE A 9 4.36 14.92 4.10
C ILE A 9 5.19 15.74 5.10
N PRO A 10 4.69 16.90 5.60
CA PRO A 10 5.42 17.74 6.56
C PRO A 10 5.80 16.99 7.84
N ALA A 11 4.85 16.22 8.36
CA ALA A 11 5.02 15.34 9.52
C ALA A 11 3.99 14.22 9.45
N GLY A 12 4.37 13.02 9.87
CA GLY A 12 3.48 11.87 9.89
C GLY A 12 4.16 10.57 9.47
N VAL A 13 3.33 9.55 9.28
CA VAL A 13 3.75 8.20 8.89
C VAL A 13 2.90 7.65 7.76
N PHE A 14 3.51 6.77 6.97
CA PHE A 14 2.82 5.90 6.03
C PHE A 14 2.67 4.51 6.63
N ILE A 15 1.51 3.89 6.46
CA ILE A 15 1.24 2.52 6.90
C ILE A 15 0.87 1.66 5.71
N GLY A 16 1.54 0.52 5.54
CA GLY A 16 1.16 -0.50 4.57
C GLY A 16 0.46 -1.67 5.23
N ILE A 17 -0.77 -1.99 4.80
CA ILE A 17 -1.52 -3.19 5.21
C ILE A 17 -1.27 -4.34 4.23
N ALA A 18 -0.95 -5.52 4.75
CA ALA A 18 -0.92 -6.76 3.97
C ALA A 18 -1.42 -7.95 4.79
N PHE A 19 -1.70 -9.04 4.07
CA PHE A 19 -2.20 -10.29 4.64
C PHE A 19 -1.38 -11.47 4.16
N THR A 20 -1.22 -12.47 5.02
CA THR A 20 -0.67 -13.77 4.59
C THR A 20 -1.72 -14.52 3.78
N LYS A 21 -1.30 -15.52 3.00
CA LYS A 21 -2.27 -16.45 2.42
C LYS A 21 -3.03 -17.13 3.57
N PRO A 22 -4.36 -17.21 3.49
CA PRO A 22 -5.15 -17.86 4.53
C PRO A 22 -4.92 -19.38 4.50
N LYS A 23 -4.76 -19.97 5.68
CA LYS A 23 -4.75 -21.42 5.90
C LYS A 23 -6.13 -21.83 6.38
N VAL A 24 -6.70 -22.88 5.81
CA VAL A 24 -7.98 -23.44 6.30
C VAL A 24 -7.67 -24.22 7.57
N VAL A 25 -8.31 -23.85 8.68
CA VAL A 25 -8.18 -24.49 9.99
C VAL A 25 -9.19 -25.61 10.12
N SER A 26 -10.45 -25.31 9.78
CA SER A 26 -11.55 -26.27 9.78
C SER A 26 -12.48 -25.98 8.60
N SER A 27 -13.22 -26.99 8.15
CA SER A 27 -14.16 -26.84 7.04
C SER A 27 -15.42 -27.65 7.31
N THR A 28 -16.57 -27.01 7.17
CA THR A 28 -17.88 -27.66 7.14
C THR A 28 -18.43 -27.68 5.71
N LYS A 29 -19.62 -28.27 5.51
CA LYS A 29 -20.27 -28.30 4.19
C LYS A 29 -20.61 -26.91 3.65
N SER A 30 -20.77 -25.88 4.50
CA SER A 30 -21.14 -24.52 4.11
C SER A 30 -20.05 -23.48 4.37
N LYS A 31 -19.27 -23.64 5.44
CA LYS A 31 -18.36 -22.62 5.96
C LYS A 31 -16.93 -23.14 6.10
N LYS A 32 -15.95 -22.25 5.98
CA LYS A 32 -14.54 -22.54 6.21
C LYS A 32 -14.03 -21.61 7.29
N GLU A 33 -13.38 -22.17 8.30
CA GLU A 33 -12.59 -21.39 9.23
C GLU A 33 -11.19 -21.22 8.66
N ILE A 34 -10.74 -19.97 8.57
CA ILE A 34 -9.43 -19.62 8.04
C ILE A 34 -8.60 -18.91 9.10
N PHE A 35 -7.30 -19.12 9.02
CA PHE A 35 -6.30 -18.40 9.80
C PHE A 35 -5.32 -17.67 8.87
N TYR A 36 -5.04 -16.41 9.17
CA TYR A 36 -4.05 -15.59 8.47
C TYR A 36 -3.51 -14.52 9.41
N TYR A 37 -2.35 -13.94 9.07
CA TYR A 37 -1.87 -12.75 9.77
C TYR A 37 -2.27 -11.48 9.02
N GLY A 38 -2.77 -10.50 9.77
CA GLY A 38 -2.87 -9.10 9.35
C GLY A 38 -1.61 -8.37 9.79
N ILE A 39 -1.02 -7.58 8.89
CA ILE A 39 0.27 -6.92 9.11
C ILE A 39 0.18 -5.45 8.74
N LEU A 40 0.68 -4.60 9.64
CA LEU A 40 0.95 -3.18 9.43
C LEU A 40 2.46 -2.99 9.36
N THR A 41 2.94 -2.28 8.34
CA THR A 41 4.33 -1.80 8.26
C THR A 41 4.34 -0.29 8.25
N VAL A 42 5.22 0.33 9.03
CA VAL A 42 5.24 1.77 9.28
C VAL A 42 6.49 2.40 8.68
N TYR A 43 6.30 3.52 7.99
CA TYR A 43 7.37 4.29 7.36
C TYR A 43 7.24 5.75 7.76
N ASN A 44 8.37 6.44 7.93
CA ASN A 44 8.36 7.87 8.23
C ASN A 44 8.05 8.71 6.98
N LYS A 45 8.02 10.04 7.14
CA LYS A 45 7.81 11.01 6.05
C LYS A 45 8.81 10.96 4.88
N PHE A 46 9.94 10.26 5.03
CA PHE A 46 10.93 10.02 3.97
C PHE A 46 10.85 8.60 3.38
N GLY A 47 9.89 7.79 3.82
CA GLY A 47 9.74 6.39 3.42
C GLY A 47 10.78 5.44 4.05
N ARG A 48 11.46 5.85 5.12
CA ARG A 48 12.30 4.94 5.92
C ARG A 48 11.39 4.07 6.79
N TYR A 49 11.64 2.77 6.81
CA TYR A 49 10.94 1.83 7.68
C TYR A 49 11.25 2.15 9.13
N ILE A 50 10.24 2.05 9.98
CA ILE A 50 10.37 2.32 11.42
C ILE A 50 9.95 1.10 12.22
N ASP A 51 8.83 0.47 11.85
CA ASP A 51 8.18 -0.52 12.72
C ASP A 51 7.21 -1.42 11.96
N MET A 52 6.79 -2.51 12.61
CA MET A 52 5.71 -3.36 12.15
C MET A 52 4.86 -3.91 13.31
N SER A 53 3.58 -4.16 13.02
CA SER A 53 2.69 -4.91 13.91
C SER A 53 2.06 -6.04 13.11
N ALA A 54 2.10 -7.26 13.64
CA ALA A 54 1.50 -8.44 13.03
C ALA A 54 0.62 -9.16 14.05
N ARG A 55 -0.60 -9.55 13.64
CA ARG A 55 -1.55 -10.27 14.49
C ARG A 55 -2.18 -11.43 13.73
N GLY A 56 -2.25 -12.59 14.39
CA GLY A 56 -2.98 -13.75 13.89
C GLY A 56 -4.48 -13.50 14.00
N ILE A 57 -5.22 -13.85 12.95
CA ILE A 57 -6.65 -13.63 12.82
C ILE A 57 -7.28 -14.94 12.37
N THR A 58 -8.30 -15.39 13.10
CA THR A 58 -9.16 -16.51 12.71
C THR A 58 -10.53 -15.95 12.34
N LEU A 59 -11.03 -16.33 11.15
CA LEU A 59 -12.36 -15.94 10.69
C LEU A 59 -13.07 -17.11 10.06
N GLU A 60 -14.39 -17.15 10.25
CA GLU A 60 -15.25 -18.02 9.48
C GLU A 60 -15.69 -17.30 8.20
N VAL A 61 -15.51 -17.95 7.05
CA VAL A 61 -15.80 -17.39 5.73
C VAL A 61 -16.57 -18.39 4.87
N ASP A 62 -17.35 -17.85 3.94
CA ASP A 62 -17.98 -18.67 2.92
C ASP A 62 -16.93 -19.21 1.93
N LYS A 63 -17.26 -20.27 1.21
CA LYS A 63 -16.33 -21.07 0.38
C LYS A 63 -15.47 -20.32 -0.66
N ARG A 64 -15.71 -19.02 -0.91
CA ARG A 64 -15.22 -18.26 -2.07
C ARG A 64 -14.13 -17.22 -1.77
N LEU A 65 -13.08 -17.57 -1.03
CA LEU A 65 -11.87 -16.73 -1.02
C LEU A 65 -10.90 -17.12 -2.12
N ARG A 66 -10.42 -16.12 -2.86
CA ARG A 66 -9.32 -16.27 -3.83
C ARG A 66 -8.10 -15.49 -3.33
N GLY A 67 -7.10 -16.20 -2.83
CA GLY A 67 -5.89 -15.60 -2.29
C GLY A 67 -6.18 -14.75 -1.05
N THR A 68 -5.74 -13.49 -1.06
CA THR A 68 -5.94 -12.52 0.02
C THR A 68 -7.10 -11.56 -0.25
N LYS A 69 -7.80 -11.68 -1.38
CA LYS A 69 -8.94 -10.82 -1.70
C LYS A 69 -10.08 -11.10 -0.71
N GLY A 70 -10.61 -10.03 -0.12
CA GLY A 70 -11.67 -10.10 0.89
C GLY A 70 -11.19 -10.25 2.33
N LEU A 71 -9.89 -10.43 2.58
CA LEU A 71 -9.34 -10.41 3.94
C LEU A 71 -9.32 -8.99 4.51
N TYR A 72 -9.51 -8.89 5.83
CA TYR A 72 -9.54 -7.63 6.56
C TYR A 72 -9.09 -7.83 8.01
N ILE A 73 -8.71 -6.75 8.69
CA ILE A 73 -8.39 -6.83 10.12
C ILE A 73 -9.67 -6.53 10.92
N PRO A 74 -10.17 -7.46 11.76
CA PRO A 74 -11.33 -7.20 12.59
C PRO A 74 -11.12 -6.00 13.51
N LYS A 75 -12.20 -5.27 13.81
CA LYS A 75 -12.17 -3.96 14.47
C LYS A 75 -11.31 -3.96 15.74
N ARG A 76 -11.53 -4.95 16.62
CA ARG A 76 -10.79 -5.07 17.89
C ARG A 76 -9.28 -5.18 17.65
N VAL A 77 -8.87 -6.06 16.73
CA VAL A 77 -7.47 -6.31 16.41
C VAL A 77 -6.84 -5.07 15.77
N MET A 78 -7.56 -4.40 14.86
CA MET A 78 -7.08 -3.18 14.21
C MET A 78 -6.87 -2.04 15.22
N ILE A 79 -7.78 -1.89 16.20
CA ILE A 79 -7.63 -0.91 17.30
C ILE A 79 -6.34 -1.16 18.08
N GLU A 80 -6.07 -2.41 18.47
CA GLU A 80 -4.86 -2.78 19.21
C GLU A 80 -3.59 -2.46 18.42
N MET A 81 -3.55 -2.86 17.14
CA MET A 81 -2.40 -2.63 16.27
C MET A 81 -2.16 -1.14 16.01
N LEU A 82 -3.22 -0.36 15.76
CA LEU A 82 -3.09 1.09 15.57
C LEU A 82 -2.67 1.79 16.88
N LYS A 83 -3.23 1.41 18.04
CA LYS A 83 -2.81 2.00 19.32
C LYS A 83 -1.33 1.77 19.60
N GLN A 84 -0.82 0.59 19.29
CA GLN A 84 0.62 0.28 19.41
C GLN A 84 1.45 1.29 18.59
N ILE A 85 1.13 1.47 17.31
CA ILE A 85 1.85 2.39 16.41
C ILE A 85 1.70 3.86 16.87
N ILE A 86 0.47 4.30 17.15
CA ILE A 86 0.18 5.70 17.48
C ILE A 86 0.78 6.10 18.82
N SER A 87 0.79 5.21 19.82
CA SER A 87 1.42 5.51 21.10
C SER A 87 2.93 5.69 21.01
N ALA A 88 3.59 5.01 20.07
CA ALA A 88 5.03 5.11 19.86
C ALA A 88 5.44 6.40 19.12
N TYR A 89 4.64 6.86 18.14
CA TYR A 89 5.05 7.94 17.23
C TYR A 89 4.24 9.23 17.31
N LEU A 90 3.03 9.21 17.90
CA LEU A 90 2.08 10.33 17.95
C LEU A 90 2.08 11.21 16.68
N PRO A 91 1.91 10.59 15.49
CA PRO A 91 2.04 11.33 14.23
C PRO A 91 0.83 12.25 14.03
N PRO A 92 1.02 13.48 13.51
CA PRO A 92 -0.08 14.38 13.20
C PRO A 92 -0.89 13.93 11.98
N VAL A 93 -0.25 13.16 11.07
CA VAL A 93 -0.88 12.62 9.86
C VAL A 93 -0.53 11.13 9.70
N VAL A 94 -1.52 10.34 9.32
CA VAL A 94 -1.37 8.90 8.99
C VAL A 94 -1.94 8.61 7.62
N ILE A 95 -1.11 8.12 6.69
CA ILE A 95 -1.57 7.70 5.36
C ILE A 95 -1.48 6.18 5.27
N ILE A 96 -2.62 5.51 5.08
CA ILE A 96 -2.70 4.05 5.06
C ILE A 96 -2.92 3.57 3.63
N HIS A 97 -1.98 2.76 3.14
CA HIS A 97 -2.09 2.03 1.88
C HIS A 97 -2.55 0.60 2.15
N LYS A 98 -3.53 0.11 1.38
CA LYS A 98 -4.00 -1.28 1.42
C LYS A 98 -4.17 -1.81 0.00
N SER A 99 -3.87 -3.09 -0.23
CA SER A 99 -4.01 -3.71 -1.57
C SER A 99 -5.42 -4.15 -1.94
N SER A 100 -6.36 -4.07 -1.01
CA SER A 100 -7.79 -4.34 -1.20
C SER A 100 -8.58 -3.19 -0.58
N ARG A 101 -9.86 -3.09 -0.93
CA ARG A 101 -10.78 -2.13 -0.29
C ARG A 101 -10.80 -2.32 1.22
N PHE A 102 -11.01 -1.21 1.94
CA PHE A 102 -11.14 -1.24 3.38
C PHE A 102 -12.46 -1.89 3.76
N HIS A 103 -12.43 -2.76 4.76
CA HIS A 103 -13.63 -3.34 5.32
C HIS A 103 -14.24 -2.36 6.34
N LYS A 104 -15.57 -2.40 6.51
CA LYS A 104 -16.28 -1.54 7.45
C LYS A 104 -15.66 -1.54 8.86
N GLU A 105 -15.25 -2.71 9.34
CA GLU A 105 -14.59 -2.84 10.65
C GLU A 105 -13.24 -2.11 10.74
N GLU A 106 -12.46 -2.09 9.65
CA GLU A 106 -11.19 -1.36 9.61
C GLU A 106 -11.44 0.14 9.62
N LEU A 107 -12.44 0.62 8.85
CA LEU A 107 -12.86 2.03 8.84
C LEU A 107 -13.28 2.49 10.23
N GLU A 108 -14.11 1.70 10.91
CA GLU A 108 -14.55 2.00 12.28
C GLU A 108 -13.40 2.01 13.28
N ALA A 109 -12.43 1.09 13.14
CA ALA A 109 -11.25 1.06 13.99
C ALA A 109 -10.34 2.28 13.76
N VAL A 110 -10.09 2.65 12.50
CA VAL A 110 -9.30 3.84 12.15
C VAL A 110 -9.95 5.09 12.72
N ARG A 111 -11.25 5.30 12.47
CA ARG A 111 -12.00 6.43 13.03
C ARG A 111 -11.90 6.47 14.56
N TYR A 112 -12.10 5.32 15.22
CA TYR A 112 -12.03 5.25 16.68
C TYR A 112 -10.65 5.60 17.25
N VAL A 113 -9.56 5.21 16.59
CA VAL A 113 -8.21 5.46 17.11
C VAL A 113 -7.67 6.84 16.72
N LEU A 114 -7.83 7.23 15.46
CA LEU A 114 -7.19 8.43 14.90
C LEU A 114 -8.04 9.68 15.13
N LYS A 115 -9.35 9.63 14.82
CA LYS A 115 -10.24 10.80 14.95
C LYS A 115 -10.35 11.25 16.41
N ASN A 116 -10.46 10.31 17.36
CA ASN A 116 -10.53 10.61 18.79
C ASN A 116 -9.25 11.26 19.34
N LYS A 117 -8.12 11.14 18.63
CA LYS A 117 -6.84 11.75 18.99
C LYS A 117 -6.52 13.02 18.19
N GLY A 118 -7.43 13.48 17.33
CA GLY A 118 -7.20 14.64 16.46
C GLY A 118 -6.08 14.41 15.45
N ILE A 119 -5.87 13.16 15.03
CA ILE A 119 -4.86 12.79 14.02
C ILE A 119 -5.53 12.76 12.66
N ASP A 120 -5.01 13.52 11.69
CA ASP A 120 -5.50 13.51 10.33
C ASP A 120 -5.08 12.22 9.62
N TYR A 121 -5.95 11.69 8.75
CA TYR A 121 -5.63 10.47 8.02
C TYR A 121 -6.25 10.37 6.63
N ALA A 122 -5.62 9.54 5.80
CA ALA A 122 -6.13 9.14 4.50
C ALA A 122 -6.03 7.62 4.34
N LEU A 123 -7.08 7.03 3.80
CA LEU A 123 -7.20 5.60 3.53
C LEU A 123 -7.23 5.38 2.02
N ILE A 124 -6.20 4.73 1.49
CA ILE A 124 -6.00 4.60 0.04
C ILE A 124 -5.91 3.12 -0.32
N HIS A 125 -6.88 2.65 -1.11
CA HIS A 125 -6.78 1.36 -1.76
C HIS A 125 -5.91 1.49 -3.01
N VAL A 126 -4.79 0.76 -3.02
CA VAL A 126 -3.85 0.67 -4.13
C VAL A 126 -4.15 -0.61 -4.92
N GLU A 127 -4.98 -0.50 -5.95
CA GLU A 127 -5.35 -1.58 -6.84
C GLU A 127 -4.27 -1.80 -7.91
N SER A 128 -3.82 -3.05 -8.03
CA SER A 128 -2.68 -3.43 -8.88
C SER A 128 -2.98 -4.60 -9.82
N SER A 129 -4.21 -5.12 -9.79
CA SER A 129 -4.73 -6.24 -10.59
C SER A 129 -5.76 -5.83 -11.64
N ASN A 130 -5.98 -4.52 -11.84
CA ASN A 130 -6.82 -4.02 -12.94
C ASN A 130 -6.25 -4.43 -14.33
N PRO A 131 -7.11 -4.56 -15.34
CA PRO A 131 -6.70 -4.98 -16.68
C PRO A 131 -6.04 -3.86 -17.50
N TYR A 132 -5.96 -2.63 -16.98
CA TYR A 132 -5.55 -1.45 -17.74
C TYR A 132 -4.11 -1.54 -18.25
N ARG A 133 -3.88 -0.88 -19.40
CA ARG A 133 -2.60 -0.77 -20.10
C ARG A 133 -2.44 0.65 -20.60
N GLY A 134 -1.23 1.20 -20.48
CA GLY A 134 -0.91 2.55 -20.92
C GLY A 134 -0.29 2.54 -22.31
N TYR A 135 -0.91 3.29 -23.22
CA TYR A 135 -0.39 3.58 -24.55
C TYR A 135 -0.20 5.08 -24.68
N GLY A 136 0.91 5.48 -25.30
CA GLY A 136 1.27 6.88 -25.49
C GLY A 136 1.42 7.24 -26.95
N GLU A 137 2.05 8.37 -27.20
CA GLU A 137 2.33 8.86 -28.55
C GLU A 137 3.38 8.02 -29.28
N GLN A 138 3.36 8.06 -30.62
CA GLN A 138 4.30 7.32 -31.46
C GLN A 138 5.77 7.71 -31.20
N ALA A 139 6.03 8.97 -30.88
CA ALA A 139 7.38 9.45 -30.53
C ALA A 139 7.97 8.74 -29.29
N LEU A 140 7.10 8.20 -28.42
CA LEU A 140 7.43 7.49 -27.18
C LEU A 140 7.28 5.97 -27.34
N ASP A 141 7.44 5.43 -28.55
CA ASP A 141 7.23 4.01 -28.87
C ASP A 141 5.84 3.50 -28.47
N MET A 142 4.84 4.39 -28.52
CA MET A 142 3.45 4.12 -28.15
C MET A 142 3.28 3.64 -26.69
N THR A 143 4.15 4.09 -25.77
CA THR A 143 4.09 3.72 -24.35
C THR A 143 3.84 4.92 -23.44
N ALA A 144 3.22 4.68 -22.28
CA ALA A 144 2.97 5.72 -21.28
C ALA A 144 4.27 6.23 -20.64
N VAL A 145 4.26 7.45 -20.11
CA VAL A 145 5.37 8.03 -19.35
C VAL A 145 5.19 7.71 -17.88
N ARG A 146 6.27 7.31 -17.20
CA ARG A 146 6.26 7.12 -15.75
C ARG A 146 5.99 8.47 -15.08
N GLY A 147 4.90 8.53 -14.32
CA GLY A 147 4.38 9.75 -13.71
C GLY A 147 3.08 10.24 -14.35
N ASP A 148 2.69 9.70 -15.52
CA ASP A 148 1.39 10.01 -16.12
C ASP A 148 0.27 9.67 -15.12
N LEU A 149 -0.63 10.64 -14.97
CA LEU A 149 -1.70 10.60 -13.99
C LEU A 149 -3.01 10.96 -14.66
N ILE A 150 -3.95 10.03 -14.63
CA ILE A 150 -5.33 10.26 -15.06
C ILE A 150 -6.14 10.46 -13.79
N LEU A 151 -6.78 11.63 -13.67
CA LEU A 151 -7.73 11.94 -12.62
C LEU A 151 -9.13 11.66 -13.16
N ASP A 152 -9.90 10.87 -12.44
CA ASP A 152 -11.28 10.59 -12.79
C ASP A 152 -12.14 11.81 -12.40
N LYS A 153 -12.78 12.44 -13.39
CA LYS A 153 -13.60 13.65 -13.17
C LYS A 153 -15.01 13.32 -12.69
N GLU A 154 -15.46 12.08 -12.89
CA GLU A 154 -16.77 11.61 -12.42
C GLU A 154 -16.65 11.03 -11.01
N ILE A 155 -15.52 10.38 -10.74
CA ILE A 155 -15.18 9.77 -9.45
C ILE A 155 -14.00 10.53 -8.85
N GLU A 156 -14.27 11.67 -8.21
CA GLU A 156 -13.23 12.60 -7.72
C GLU A 156 -12.20 11.97 -6.76
N ASN A 157 -12.54 10.84 -6.12
CA ASN A 157 -11.68 10.10 -5.21
C ASN A 157 -10.89 8.97 -5.90
N ARG A 158 -10.78 8.98 -7.24
CA ARG A 158 -10.11 7.95 -8.02
C ARG A 158 -9.05 8.51 -8.96
N ALA A 159 -7.91 7.82 -9.05
CA ALA A 159 -6.86 8.13 -10.00
C ALA A 159 -6.16 6.88 -10.57
N ILE A 160 -5.66 6.99 -11.79
CA ILE A 160 -4.84 5.98 -12.46
C ILE A 160 -3.44 6.55 -12.65
N LEU A 161 -2.46 5.95 -11.99
CA LEU A 161 -1.07 6.38 -11.95
C LEU A 161 -0.16 5.39 -12.68
N PHE A 162 0.57 5.87 -13.68
CA PHE A 162 1.61 5.09 -14.35
C PHE A 162 2.92 5.17 -13.59
N THR A 163 3.23 4.12 -12.82
CA THR A 163 4.51 3.97 -12.12
C THR A 163 5.56 3.26 -12.98
N THR A 164 5.30 2.98 -14.25
CA THR A 164 6.25 2.35 -15.18
C THR A 164 5.99 2.92 -16.56
N GLY A 165 6.97 2.93 -17.44
CA GLY A 165 6.87 3.65 -18.71
C GLY A 165 8.20 4.30 -19.09
N CYS A 166 8.15 5.18 -20.10
CA CYS A 166 9.26 6.07 -20.41
C CYS A 166 9.66 6.88 -19.18
N THR A 167 10.95 7.03 -18.93
CA THR A 167 11.47 7.74 -17.75
C THR A 167 11.80 9.18 -18.09
N GLN A 168 11.63 10.09 -17.13
CA GLN A 168 12.02 11.49 -17.30
C GLN A 168 13.38 11.73 -16.63
N SER A 169 14.23 12.49 -17.32
CA SER A 169 15.55 12.93 -16.85
C SER A 169 15.76 14.39 -17.24
N ASP A 170 16.85 15.00 -16.76
CA ASP A 170 17.23 16.37 -17.14
C ASP A 170 17.51 16.50 -18.65
N HIS A 171 17.75 15.38 -19.33
CA HIS A 171 17.93 15.29 -20.79
C HIS A 171 16.62 15.01 -21.55
N GLY A 172 15.48 15.07 -20.87
CA GLY A 172 14.16 14.81 -21.43
C GLY A 172 13.64 13.39 -21.18
N VAL A 173 12.61 13.02 -21.94
CA VAL A 173 11.93 11.72 -21.84
C VAL A 173 12.76 10.64 -22.54
N GLN A 174 13.19 9.64 -21.78
CA GLN A 174 13.92 8.49 -22.28
C GLN A 174 12.96 7.36 -22.63
N LYS A 175 13.17 6.77 -23.81
CA LYS A 175 12.38 5.65 -24.30
C LYS A 175 12.53 4.43 -23.40
N ARG A 176 11.43 3.70 -23.25
CA ARG A 176 11.37 2.50 -22.42
C ARG A 176 12.03 1.31 -23.11
N GLY A 177 13.13 0.82 -22.55
CA GLY A 177 13.83 -0.38 -23.06
C GLY A 177 13.26 -1.73 -22.60
N ARG A 178 12.25 -1.73 -21.72
CA ARG A 178 11.71 -2.95 -21.10
C ARG A 178 10.56 -3.53 -21.93
N PRO A 179 10.45 -4.85 -22.09
CA PRO A 179 9.33 -5.46 -22.82
C PRO A 179 7.99 -5.30 -22.08
N GLY A 180 6.90 -5.44 -22.84
CA GLY A 180 5.53 -5.37 -22.35
C GLY A 180 4.97 -3.96 -22.20
N THR A 181 3.66 -3.87 -22.00
CA THR A 181 2.96 -2.58 -21.85
C THR A 181 2.82 -2.19 -20.37
N PRO A 182 3.14 -0.94 -19.98
CA PRO A 182 2.95 -0.44 -18.63
C PRO A 182 1.57 -0.75 -18.05
N ARG A 183 1.55 -1.22 -16.80
CA ARG A 183 0.33 -1.51 -16.05
C ARG A 183 0.20 -0.48 -14.93
N PRO A 184 -0.80 0.40 -14.95
CA PRO A 184 -0.90 1.44 -13.95
C PRO A 184 -1.28 0.86 -12.58
N LEU A 185 -1.15 1.72 -11.57
CA LEU A 185 -1.82 1.58 -10.29
C LEU A 185 -3.10 2.38 -10.32
N GLU A 186 -4.15 1.83 -9.74
CA GLU A 186 -5.39 2.55 -9.49
C GLU A 186 -5.45 2.88 -8.00
N LEU A 187 -5.72 4.15 -7.70
CA LEU A 187 -5.79 4.70 -6.36
C LEU A 187 -7.24 5.08 -6.10
N GLU A 188 -7.89 4.40 -5.17
CA GLU A 188 -9.21 4.74 -4.67
C GLU A 188 -9.05 5.30 -3.24
N ILE A 189 -9.43 6.57 -3.03
CA ILE A 189 -9.38 7.23 -1.74
C ILE A 189 -10.71 6.94 -1.03
N GLU A 190 -10.66 6.04 -0.05
CA GLU A 190 -11.84 5.59 0.67
C GLU A 190 -12.30 6.64 1.69
N GLU A 191 -11.35 7.25 2.39
CA GLU A 191 -11.62 8.32 3.36
C GLU A 191 -10.41 9.25 3.43
N ASN A 192 -10.66 10.55 3.50
CA ASN A 192 -9.62 11.57 3.59
C ASN A 192 -10.10 12.71 4.49
N VAL A 193 -9.40 12.89 5.62
CA VAL A 193 -9.60 14.03 6.53
C VAL A 193 -8.35 14.94 6.57
N THR A 194 -7.43 14.75 5.63
CA THR A 194 -6.21 15.56 5.48
C THR A 194 -6.44 16.70 4.47
N PRO A 195 -5.56 17.72 4.41
CA PRO A 195 -5.61 18.73 3.36
C PRO A 195 -5.10 18.25 1.99
N TYR A 196 -4.65 17.01 1.85
CA TYR A 196 -4.08 16.49 0.60
C TYR A 196 -5.15 16.12 -0.42
N THR A 197 -4.82 16.32 -1.69
CA THR A 197 -5.65 15.91 -2.82
C THR A 197 -5.27 14.52 -3.33
N VAL A 198 -6.14 13.94 -4.17
CA VAL A 198 -5.83 12.71 -4.93
C VAL A 198 -4.52 12.81 -5.71
N ARG A 199 -4.24 14.00 -6.28
CA ARG A 199 -2.98 14.27 -6.98
C ARG A 199 -1.78 14.19 -6.04
N ASP A 200 -1.90 14.69 -4.81
CA ASP A 200 -0.82 14.63 -3.83
C ASP A 200 -0.55 13.20 -3.38
N PHE A 201 -1.60 12.41 -3.14
CA PHE A 201 -1.46 10.97 -2.86
C PHE A 201 -0.80 10.22 -4.03
N ALA A 202 -1.17 10.53 -5.28
CA ALA A 202 -0.53 9.93 -6.44
C ALA A 202 0.97 10.27 -6.52
N LYS A 203 1.35 11.53 -6.24
CA LYS A 203 2.77 11.93 -6.14
C LYS A 203 3.49 11.17 -5.03
N GLN A 204 2.86 11.03 -3.86
CA GLN A 204 3.43 10.28 -2.73
C GLN A 204 3.64 8.80 -3.09
N VAL A 205 2.64 8.15 -3.70
CA VAL A 205 2.75 6.76 -4.18
C VAL A 205 3.87 6.62 -5.20
N LEU A 206 3.95 7.52 -6.20
CA LEU A 206 5.01 7.51 -7.20
C LEU A 206 6.39 7.62 -6.53
N ALA A 207 6.55 8.54 -5.59
CA ALA A 207 7.81 8.73 -4.88
C ALA A 207 8.17 7.53 -3.98
N LEU A 208 7.19 6.90 -3.33
CA LEU A 208 7.39 5.66 -2.58
C LEU A 208 7.81 4.47 -3.46
N THR A 209 7.57 4.50 -4.78
CA THR A 209 8.15 3.48 -5.68
C THR A 209 9.66 3.66 -5.89
N LYS A 210 10.19 4.89 -5.70
CA LYS A 210 11.63 5.18 -5.88
C LYS A 210 12.48 4.71 -4.70
N LEU A 211 11.86 4.25 -3.60
CA LEU A 211 12.55 3.93 -2.34
C LEU A 211 12.80 2.43 -2.16
N ASP A 212 12.74 1.67 -3.24
CA ASP A 212 13.00 0.24 -3.24
C ASP A 212 14.51 -0.03 -3.24
N TRP A 213 15.10 -0.21 -2.04
CA TRP A 213 16.54 -0.45 -1.89
C TRP A 213 17.03 -1.79 -2.44
N ASN A 214 16.12 -2.64 -2.92
CA ASN A 214 16.46 -3.94 -3.47
C ASN A 214 16.74 -3.86 -4.98
N THR A 215 16.62 -2.69 -5.60
CA THR A 215 16.85 -2.52 -7.04
C THR A 215 17.23 -1.08 -7.39
N THR A 216 18.08 -0.91 -8.40
CA THR A 216 18.37 0.39 -9.02
C THR A 216 17.48 0.67 -10.24
N ASP A 217 16.52 -0.22 -10.53
CA ASP A 217 15.56 -0.06 -11.61
C ASP A 217 14.70 1.20 -11.37
N LEU A 218 14.62 2.08 -12.37
CA LEU A 218 13.79 3.28 -12.29
C LEU A 218 12.30 2.94 -12.46
N GLU A 219 11.97 1.80 -13.07
CA GLU A 219 10.61 1.34 -13.36
C GLU A 219 10.05 0.39 -12.29
N VAL A 220 10.11 0.81 -11.02
CA VAL A 220 9.46 0.06 -9.93
C VAL A 220 7.96 0.36 -9.90
N ARG A 221 7.16 -0.70 -10.03
CA ARG A 221 5.69 -0.56 -10.06
C ARG A 221 5.05 -0.39 -8.69
N MET A 222 5.44 -1.18 -7.69
CA MET A 222 4.77 -1.18 -6.38
C MET A 222 5.44 -0.20 -5.42
N PRO A 223 4.68 0.65 -4.71
CA PRO A 223 5.25 1.48 -3.65
C PRO A 223 5.76 0.59 -2.51
N ILE A 224 6.83 1.03 -1.83
CA ILE A 224 7.44 0.26 -0.75
C ILE A 224 6.47 -0.15 0.36
N THR A 225 5.46 0.68 0.65
CA THR A 225 4.41 0.38 1.64
C THR A 225 3.66 -0.90 1.30
N MET A 226 3.46 -1.19 0.01
CA MET A 226 2.78 -2.41 -0.46
C MET A 226 3.77 -3.54 -0.74
N LYS A 227 4.91 -3.23 -1.34
CA LYS A 227 5.94 -4.23 -1.66
C LYS A 227 6.44 -4.92 -0.40
N TYR A 228 6.88 -4.15 0.59
CA TYR A 228 7.47 -4.71 1.79
C TYR A 228 6.41 -5.30 2.72
N ALA A 229 5.23 -4.69 2.88
CA ALA A 229 4.15 -5.31 3.65
C ALA A 229 3.81 -6.73 3.15
N ARG A 230 3.72 -6.92 1.81
CA ARG A 230 3.52 -8.25 1.22
C ARG A 230 4.71 -9.18 1.46
N LYS A 231 5.94 -8.67 1.42
CA LYS A 231 7.15 -9.46 1.73
C LYS A 231 7.13 -9.92 3.19
N VAL A 232 6.84 -9.03 4.15
CA VAL A 232 6.66 -9.39 5.57
C VAL A 232 5.61 -10.49 5.71
N ALA A 233 4.47 -10.34 5.04
CA ALA A 233 3.41 -11.35 5.08
C ALA A 233 3.88 -12.71 4.55
N SER A 234 4.62 -12.73 3.44
CA SER A 234 5.16 -13.98 2.93
C SER A 234 6.14 -14.66 3.89
N LEU A 235 6.90 -13.87 4.65
CA LEU A 235 7.90 -14.37 5.59
C LEU A 235 7.30 -14.77 6.94
N THR A 236 6.29 -14.03 7.44
CA THR A 236 5.62 -14.30 8.72
C THR A 236 5.02 -15.71 8.78
N ALA A 237 4.64 -16.27 7.63
CA ALA A 237 4.14 -17.65 7.56
C ALA A 237 5.21 -18.73 7.88
N HIS A 238 6.49 -18.36 7.84
CA HIS A 238 7.65 -19.26 7.98
C HIS A 238 8.52 -18.94 9.20
N ILE A 239 8.28 -17.80 9.85
CA ILE A 239 9.13 -17.30 10.91
C ILE A 239 8.51 -17.66 12.27
N THR A 240 9.30 -18.32 13.12
CA THR A 240 8.98 -18.66 14.51
C THR A 240 9.48 -17.64 15.54
N SER A 241 10.23 -16.60 15.11
CA SER A 241 10.87 -15.59 15.97
C SER A 241 10.53 -14.13 15.57
N SER A 242 10.90 -13.16 16.41
CA SER A 242 10.65 -11.73 16.20
C SER A 242 11.48 -11.16 15.02
N ILE A 243 10.82 -10.47 14.08
CA ILE A 243 11.48 -9.73 12.98
C ILE A 243 11.73 -8.30 13.44
N THR A 244 12.98 -7.82 13.36
CA THR A 244 13.37 -6.45 13.72
C THR A 244 13.42 -5.50 12.51
N ASP A 245 13.93 -5.94 11.36
CA ASP A 245 13.84 -5.22 10.08
C ASP A 245 13.67 -6.20 8.92
N VAL A 246 12.75 -5.89 8.00
CA VAL A 246 12.42 -6.71 6.82
C VAL A 246 13.36 -6.42 5.67
N ARG A 247 14.00 -5.24 5.68
CA ARG A 247 14.92 -4.78 4.63
C ARG A 247 16.23 -5.55 4.64
N ASP A 248 16.63 -6.06 5.81
CA ASP A 248 17.89 -6.78 6.02
C ASP A 248 17.79 -8.29 5.73
N LEU A 249 16.62 -8.78 5.33
CA LEU A 249 16.37 -10.21 5.08
C LEU A 249 16.61 -10.63 3.61
N MET A 250 17.68 -10.14 2.99
CA MET A 250 18.20 -10.62 1.70
C MET A 250 19.59 -11.21 1.84
#